data_AF-A0A6S7IFL0-F1
#
_entry.id   AF-A0A6S7IFL0-F1
#
_cell.length_a   1.000
_cell.length_b   1.000
_cell.length_c   1.000
_cell.angle_alpha   90.00
_cell.angle_beta   90.00
_cell.angle_gamma   90.00
#
_symmetry.space_group_name_H-M   'P 1'
#
loop_
_entity.id
_entity.type
_entity.pdbx_description
1 polymer ?
#
loop_
_entity_poly.entity_id
_entity_poly.type
_entity_poly.pdbx_seq_one_letter_code
_entity_poly.pdbx_strand_id
1 'polypeptide(L)'
;MRKCDQIIVCSHEGSRNPEAMERSPVKKFLVDGFPRNEDNLQGWSEKMDGIVDVKCVLFFDCPEEECIRRIVERGKTSGRTDDNIESLRKRFNTYKESTMPIIKHYEKLNLVKTIPATGKPEEVFEDVEKAINAILE
;
A
#
# COMPACT_ATOMS: atom_id res chain seq x y z
N MET A 1 -6.15 -5.95 -7.41
CA MET A 1 -4.80 -6.14 -6.84
C MET A 1 -3.76 -6.06 -7.93
N ARG A 2 -2.86 -5.08 -7.88
CA ARG A 2 -1.91 -4.79 -8.95
C ARG A 2 -0.47 -5.16 -8.61
N LYS A 3 -0.20 -5.62 -7.40
CA LYS A 3 1.04 -6.23 -6.89
C LYS A 3 0.79 -6.63 -5.44
N CYS A 4 1.82 -7.15 -4.77
CA CYS A 4 2.02 -6.95 -3.34
C CYS A 4 1.95 -5.43 -3.06
N ASP A 5 0.73 -4.94 -2.88
CA ASP A 5 0.43 -3.53 -2.72
C ASP A 5 0.55 -3.23 -1.22
N GLN A 6 1.15 -2.08 -0.90
CA GLN A 6 1.12 -1.52 0.44
C GLN A 6 0.23 -0.29 0.43
N ILE A 7 -0.65 -0.17 1.42
CA ILE A 7 -1.49 1.01 1.60
C ILE A 7 -1.14 1.62 2.96
N ILE A 8 -0.72 2.87 2.97
CA ILE A 8 -0.54 3.60 4.23
C ILE A 8 -1.87 4.19 4.64
N VAL A 9 -2.31 3.86 5.85
CA VAL A 9 -3.44 4.49 6.52
C VAL A 9 -2.92 5.64 7.37
N CYS A 10 -3.33 6.85 7.04
CA CYS A 10 -2.93 8.06 7.75
C CYS A 10 -4.14 8.79 8.33
N SER A 11 -3.92 9.51 9.41
CA SER A 11 -4.81 10.58 9.87
C SER A 11 -4.07 11.91 9.99
N HIS A 12 -4.83 12.99 10.03
CA HIS A 12 -4.30 14.34 10.24
C HIS A 12 -4.76 14.88 11.61
N GLU A 13 -3.80 15.35 12.41
CA GLU A 13 -4.05 15.94 13.74
C GLU A 13 -3.35 17.30 13.95
N GLY A 14 -2.62 17.82 12.96
CA GLY A 14 -1.75 18.99 13.10
C GLY A 14 -2.40 20.34 12.74
N SER A 15 -1.86 21.43 13.29
CA SER A 15 -2.22 22.82 12.93
C SER A 15 -1.56 23.33 11.65
N ARG A 16 -0.57 22.60 11.11
CA ARG A 16 0.03 22.84 9.79
C ARG A 16 -0.64 21.91 8.79
N ASN A 17 -1.51 22.47 7.96
CA ASN A 17 -2.25 21.70 6.97
C ASN A 17 -1.89 22.16 5.56
N PRO A 18 -1.48 21.26 4.64
CA PRO A 18 -1.40 21.59 3.23
C PRO A 18 -2.77 22.09 2.73
N GLU A 19 -2.80 23.10 1.86
CA GLU A 19 -4.05 23.75 1.40
C GLU A 19 -5.12 22.77 0.90
N ALA A 20 -4.71 21.65 0.31
CA ALA A 20 -5.60 20.60 -0.19
C ALA A 20 -6.30 19.81 0.94
N MET A 21 -5.64 19.65 2.08
CA MET A 21 -6.17 18.93 3.24
C MET A 21 -6.99 19.85 4.17
N GLU A 22 -6.74 21.16 4.15
CA GLU A 22 -7.50 22.16 4.93
C GLU A 22 -8.94 22.33 4.44
N ARG A 23 -9.20 22.01 3.16
CA ARG A 23 -10.52 22.10 2.54
C ARG A 23 -11.34 20.80 2.63
N SER A 24 -10.75 19.72 3.15
CA SER A 24 -11.41 18.42 3.25
C SER A 24 -12.01 18.22 4.64
N PRO A 25 -13.31 17.87 4.76
CA PRO A 25 -13.87 17.46 6.05
C PRO A 25 -13.34 16.09 6.51
N VAL A 26 -12.64 15.35 5.64
CA VAL A 26 -12.13 14.01 5.89
C VAL A 26 -10.72 14.09 6.49
N LYS A 27 -10.56 13.60 7.72
CA LYS A 27 -9.30 13.62 8.47
C LYS A 27 -8.43 12.38 8.29
N LYS A 28 -8.91 11.36 7.58
CA LYS A 28 -8.24 10.07 7.37
C LYS A 28 -8.09 9.83 5.87
N PHE A 29 -6.96 9.29 5.44
CA PHE A 29 -6.73 9.02 4.03
C PHE A 29 -5.87 7.76 3.85
N LEU A 30 -6.05 7.15 2.68
CA LEU A 30 -5.30 5.99 2.24
C LEU A 30 -4.32 6.42 1.15
N VAL A 31 -3.05 6.08 1.32
CA VAL A 31 -2.02 6.29 0.30
C VAL A 31 -1.71 4.94 -0.34
N ASP A 32 -2.28 4.71 -1.53
CA ASP A 32 -2.14 3.45 -2.25
C ASP A 32 -0.81 3.37 -3.01
N GLY A 33 -0.01 2.36 -2.68
CA GLY A 33 1.20 2.00 -3.43
C GLY A 33 2.33 3.01 -3.27
N PHE A 34 2.44 3.69 -2.14
CA PHE A 34 3.53 4.59 -1.81
C PHE A 34 3.89 4.42 -0.32
N PRO A 35 5.16 4.60 0.09
CA PRO A 35 6.37 4.79 -0.72
C PRO A 35 6.85 3.49 -1.38
N ARG A 36 7.49 3.55 -2.56
CA ARG A 36 7.94 2.35 -3.29
C ARG A 36 9.42 2.05 -3.20
N ASN A 37 10.22 3.02 -2.80
CA ASN A 37 11.66 2.93 -2.57
C ASN A 37 12.08 3.84 -1.39
N GLU A 38 13.37 3.80 -1.04
CA GLU A 38 13.93 4.58 0.06
C GLU A 38 13.77 6.09 -0.15
N ASP A 39 14.04 6.61 -1.36
CA ASP A 39 13.88 8.04 -1.67
C ASP A 39 12.45 8.53 -1.42
N ASN A 40 11.44 7.70 -1.77
CA ASN A 40 10.04 7.99 -1.48
C ASN A 40 9.76 8.01 0.02
N LEU A 41 10.33 7.06 0.78
CA LEU A 41 10.18 6.99 2.23
C LEU A 41 10.81 8.22 2.89
N GLN A 42 12.04 8.58 2.50
CA GLN A 42 12.71 9.75 3.03
C GLN A 42 11.93 11.04 2.73
N GLY A 43 11.53 11.25 1.47
CA GLY A 43 10.77 12.43 1.09
C GLY A 43 9.39 12.50 1.77
N TRP A 44 8.78 11.34 2.07
CA TRP A 44 7.57 11.25 2.87
C TRP A 44 7.82 11.69 4.30
N SER A 45 8.80 11.08 4.96
CA SER A 45 9.17 11.40 6.34
C SER A 45 9.50 12.88 6.49
N GLU A 46 10.31 13.46 5.59
CA GLU A 46 10.67 14.88 5.66
C GLU A 46 9.47 15.83 5.50
N LYS A 47 8.55 15.52 4.59
CA LYS A 47 7.44 16.43 4.25
C LYS A 47 6.22 16.26 5.12
N MET A 48 6.00 15.07 5.66
CA MET A 48 4.79 14.71 6.39
C MET A 48 5.00 14.60 7.89
N ASP A 49 6.25 14.69 8.37
CA ASP A 49 6.55 14.75 9.81
C ASP A 49 5.82 15.91 10.48
N GLY A 50 5.14 15.61 11.59
CA GLY A 50 4.28 16.55 12.32
C GLY A 50 3.01 17.01 11.59
N ILE A 51 2.76 16.56 10.35
CA ILE A 51 1.52 16.84 9.59
C ILE A 51 0.57 15.66 9.68
N VAL A 52 1.09 14.45 9.49
CA VAL A 52 0.28 13.23 9.42
C VAL A 52 0.73 12.27 10.50
N ASP A 53 -0.24 11.53 11.04
CA ASP A 53 0.03 10.38 11.88
C ASP A 53 -0.20 9.12 11.05
N VAL A 54 0.85 8.30 10.92
CA VAL A 54 0.79 7.02 10.20
C VAL A 54 0.23 5.98 11.15
N LYS A 55 -1.03 5.60 10.93
CA LYS A 55 -1.75 4.66 11.80
C LYS A 55 -1.37 3.21 11.53
N CYS A 56 -1.22 2.83 10.25
CA CYS A 56 -0.67 1.54 9.86
C CYS A 56 -0.28 1.47 8.39
N VAL A 57 0.37 0.38 8.03
CA VAL A 57 0.58 -0.07 6.65
C VAL A 57 -0.16 -1.38 6.46
N LEU A 58 -1.15 -1.40 5.58
CA LEU A 58 -1.78 -2.62 5.12
C LEU A 58 -0.87 -3.26 4.07
N PHE A 59 -0.40 -4.47 4.36
CA PHE A 59 0.44 -5.24 3.46
C PHE A 59 -0.34 -6.44 2.92
N PHE A 60 -0.66 -6.42 1.62
CA PHE A 60 -1.36 -7.54 0.98
C PHE A 60 -0.38 -8.62 0.54
N ASP A 61 -0.33 -9.71 1.29
CA ASP A 61 0.53 -10.85 0.97
C ASP A 61 -0.14 -11.76 -0.06
N CYS A 62 0.50 -11.90 -1.20
CA CYS A 62 0.00 -12.66 -2.33
C CYS A 62 1.16 -13.38 -3.00
N PRO A 63 1.08 -14.71 -3.15
CA PRO A 63 2.06 -15.49 -3.88
C PRO A 63 2.29 -14.93 -5.28
N GLU A 64 3.55 -14.98 -5.73
CA GLU A 64 3.99 -14.49 -7.03
C GLU A 64 3.18 -15.12 -8.18
N GLU A 65 2.92 -16.42 -8.10
CA GLU A 65 2.13 -17.18 -9.08
C GLU A 65 0.69 -16.66 -9.22
N GLU A 66 0.05 -16.33 -8.12
CA GLU A 66 -1.33 -15.82 -8.12
C GLU A 66 -1.38 -14.40 -8.70
N CYS A 67 -0.40 -13.57 -8.37
CA CYS A 67 -0.23 -12.25 -8.97
C CYS A 67 0.03 -12.32 -10.49
N ILE A 68 0.83 -13.29 -10.95
CA ILE A 68 1.02 -13.58 -12.38
C ILE A 68 -0.30 -13.94 -13.03
N ARG A 69 -1.04 -14.90 -12.46
CA ARG A 69 -2.34 -15.32 -12.96
C ARG A 69 -3.30 -14.14 -13.11
N ARG A 70 -3.44 -13.30 -12.09
CA ARG A 70 -4.32 -12.11 -12.09
C ARG A 70 -3.94 -11.09 -13.16
N ILE A 71 -2.65 -10.89 -13.43
CA ILE A 71 -2.18 -9.93 -14.43
C ILE A 71 -2.39 -10.45 -15.85
N VAL A 72 -2.13 -11.74 -16.09
CA VAL A 72 -2.38 -12.37 -17.39
C VAL A 72 -3.87 -12.33 -17.72
N GLU A 73 -4.74 -12.67 -16.77
CA GLU A 73 -6.19 -12.60 -16.99
C GLU A 73 -6.65 -11.16 -17.28
N ARG A 74 -6.10 -10.16 -16.58
CA ARG A 74 -6.40 -8.76 -16.87
C ARG A 74 -5.90 -8.32 -18.24
N GLY A 75 -4.71 -8.76 -18.66
CA GLY A 75 -4.12 -8.42 -19.95
C GLY A 75 -4.99 -8.82 -21.15
N LYS A 76 -5.85 -9.84 -20.98
CA LYS A 76 -6.81 -10.27 -22.01
C LYS A 76 -7.87 -9.21 -22.34
N THR A 77 -8.19 -8.32 -21.39
CA THR A 77 -9.30 -7.36 -21.53
C THR A 77 -8.89 -5.90 -21.34
N SER A 78 -7.71 -5.62 -20.78
CA SER A 78 -7.33 -4.27 -20.33
C SER A 78 -6.76 -3.36 -21.42
N GLY A 79 -6.29 -3.91 -22.54
CA GLY A 79 -5.56 -3.16 -23.57
C GLY A 79 -4.22 -2.59 -23.10
N ARG A 80 -3.72 -3.01 -21.92
CA ARG A 80 -2.47 -2.52 -21.35
C ARG A 80 -1.27 -3.26 -21.93
N THR A 81 -0.31 -2.51 -22.45
CA THR A 81 0.93 -3.07 -23.02
C THR A 81 1.87 -3.63 -21.96
N ASP A 82 1.75 -3.22 -20.69
CA ASP A 82 2.58 -3.67 -19.57
C ASP A 82 2.06 -4.92 -18.83
N ASP A 83 0.90 -5.46 -19.23
CA ASP A 83 0.35 -6.71 -18.70
C ASP A 83 1.00 -7.93 -19.40
N ASN A 84 2.34 -8.00 -19.37
CA ASN A 84 3.13 -9.11 -19.89
C ASN A 84 4.12 -9.68 -18.84
N ILE A 85 4.58 -10.92 -19.04
CA ILE A 85 5.43 -11.66 -18.08
C ILE A 85 6.74 -10.93 -17.79
N GLU A 86 7.35 -10.32 -18.80
CA GLU A 86 8.64 -9.62 -18.65
C GLU A 86 8.50 -8.37 -17.76
N SER A 87 7.50 -7.55 -18.06
CA SER A 87 7.15 -6.37 -17.27
C SER A 87 6.83 -6.77 -15.84
N LEU A 88 6.13 -7.91 -15.65
CA LEU A 88 5.80 -8.44 -14.34
C LEU A 88 7.03 -8.88 -13.55
N ARG A 89 7.96 -9.63 -14.16
CA ARG A 89 9.21 -10.02 -13.51
C ARG A 89 10.03 -8.81 -13.05
N LYS A 90 10.21 -7.81 -13.92
CA LYS A 90 10.90 -6.56 -13.56
C LYS A 90 10.21 -5.86 -12.38
N ARG A 91 8.89 -5.85 -12.42
CA ARG A 91 8.01 -5.30 -11.38
C ARG A 91 8.12 -6.05 -10.05
N PHE A 92 8.32 -7.37 -10.06
CA PHE A 92 8.58 -8.18 -8.87
C PHE A 92 9.98 -7.97 -8.30
N ASN A 93 11.01 -7.90 -9.16
CA ASN A 93 12.36 -7.61 -8.71
C ASN A 93 12.43 -6.25 -8.02
N THR A 94 11.84 -5.22 -8.64
CA THR A 94 11.74 -3.87 -8.03
C THR A 94 11.03 -3.93 -6.67
N TYR A 95 9.96 -4.73 -6.57
CA TYR A 95 9.25 -4.90 -5.30
C TYR A 95 10.14 -5.54 -4.22
N LYS A 96 10.83 -6.64 -4.55
CA LYS A 96 11.74 -7.35 -3.63
C LYS A 96 12.93 -6.49 -3.21
N GLU A 97 13.49 -5.72 -4.13
CA GLU A 97 14.72 -4.93 -3.89
C GLU A 97 14.42 -3.58 -3.24
N SER A 98 13.34 -2.90 -3.62
CA SER A 98 13.09 -1.51 -3.22
C SER A 98 11.89 -1.34 -2.28
N THR A 99 10.84 -2.16 -2.41
CA THR A 99 9.62 -2.00 -1.61
C THR A 99 9.64 -2.85 -0.33
N MET A 100 10.16 -4.09 -0.38
CA MET A 100 10.28 -4.94 0.82
C MET A 100 11.09 -4.30 1.96
N PRO A 101 12.20 -3.57 1.72
CA PRO A 101 12.89 -2.85 2.79
C PRO A 101 12.01 -1.83 3.53
N ILE A 102 11.06 -1.19 2.84
CA ILE A 102 10.11 -0.23 3.42
C ILE A 102 9.10 -0.96 4.31
N ILE A 103 8.57 -2.10 3.85
CA ILE A 103 7.68 -2.93 4.67
C ILE A 103 8.42 -3.33 5.95
N LYS A 104 9.66 -3.81 5.83
CA LYS A 104 10.52 -4.15 6.98
C LYS A 104 10.80 -2.97 7.90
N HIS A 105 10.91 -1.75 7.37
CA HIS A 105 11.03 -0.54 8.19
C HIS A 105 9.79 -0.36 9.06
N TYR A 106 8.59 -0.41 8.48
CA TYR A 106 7.34 -0.28 9.24
C TYR A 106 7.02 -1.49 10.14
N GLU A 107 7.47 -2.70 9.80
CA GLU A 107 7.38 -3.88 10.66
C GLU A 107 8.13 -3.66 11.98
N LYS A 108 9.33 -3.07 11.93
CA LYS A 108 10.11 -2.73 13.13
C LYS A 108 9.41 -1.69 14.02
N LEU A 109 8.52 -0.89 13.45
CA LEU A 109 7.69 0.08 14.17
C LEU A 109 6.37 -0.52 14.66
N ASN A 110 6.11 -1.82 14.41
CA ASN A 110 4.85 -2.50 14.70
C ASN A 110 3.62 -1.88 14.00
N LEU A 111 3.83 -1.23 12.84
CA LEU A 111 2.78 -0.55 12.08
C LEU A 111 2.23 -1.40 10.93
N VAL A 112 2.81 -2.57 10.64
CA VAL A 112 2.37 -3.41 9.51
C VAL A 112 1.24 -4.34 9.93
N LYS A 113 0.18 -4.37 9.12
CA LYS A 113 -0.91 -5.36 9.17
C LYS A 113 -0.89 -6.18 7.88
N THR A 114 -0.47 -7.43 7.99
CA THR A 114 -0.43 -8.35 6.85
C THR A 114 -1.80 -8.96 6.60
N ILE A 115 -2.30 -8.82 5.37
CA ILE A 115 -3.60 -9.34 4.93
C ILE A 115 -3.36 -10.42 3.87
N PRO A 116 -3.78 -11.67 4.09
CA PRO A 116 -3.72 -12.72 3.07
C PRO A 116 -4.59 -12.33 1.88
N ALA A 117 -4.00 -12.25 0.70
CA ALA A 117 -4.66 -11.67 -0.46
C ALA A 117 -4.88 -12.70 -1.60
N THR A 118 -4.92 -13.98 -1.24
CA THR A 118 -5.15 -15.15 -2.12
C THR A 118 -6.62 -15.49 -2.29
N GLY A 119 -7.48 -15.14 -1.31
CA GLY A 119 -8.90 -15.47 -1.27
C GLY A 119 -9.77 -14.64 -2.22
N LYS A 120 -11.09 -14.77 -2.05
CA LYS A 120 -12.07 -13.97 -2.78
C LYS A 120 -12.00 -12.50 -2.34
N PRO A 121 -12.37 -11.54 -3.20
CA PRO A 121 -12.37 -10.11 -2.85
C PRO A 121 -13.13 -9.81 -1.56
N GLU A 122 -14.25 -10.50 -1.31
CA GLU A 122 -15.09 -10.30 -0.14
C GLU A 122 -14.37 -10.75 1.15
N GLU A 123 -13.69 -11.89 1.12
CA GLU A 123 -12.91 -12.42 2.25
C GLU A 123 -11.73 -11.48 2.59
N VAL A 124 -11.03 -11.01 1.56
CA VAL A 124 -9.92 -10.05 1.74
C VAL A 124 -10.44 -8.73 2.31
N PHE A 125 -11.62 -8.28 1.88
CA PHE A 125 -12.23 -7.06 2.38
C PHE A 125 -12.61 -7.17 3.85
N GLU A 126 -13.21 -8.28 4.27
CA GLU A 126 -13.53 -8.53 5.69
C GLU A 126 -12.27 -8.48 6.58
N ASP A 127 -11.15 -9.03 6.10
CA ASP A 127 -9.89 -8.99 6.85
C ASP A 127 -9.30 -7.58 6.92
N VAL A 128 -9.45 -6.78 5.86
CA VAL A 128 -9.09 -5.35 5.88
C VAL A 128 -9.96 -4.59 6.88
N GLU A 129 -11.27 -4.81 6.90
CA GLU A 129 -12.18 -4.15 7.84
C GLU A 129 -11.80 -4.47 9.29
N LYS A 130 -11.55 -5.74 9.61
CA LYS A 130 -11.07 -6.15 10.94
C LYS A 130 -9.78 -5.45 11.32
N ALA A 131 -8.82 -5.38 10.40
CA ALA A 131 -7.52 -4.74 10.65
C ALA A 131 -7.65 -3.23 10.87
N ILE A 132 -8.48 -2.54 10.10
CA ILE A 132 -8.71 -1.10 10.21
C ILE A 132 -9.49 -0.76 11.49
N ASN A 133 -10.55 -1.52 11.80
CA ASN A 133 -11.37 -1.26 12.98
C ASN A 133 -10.53 -1.37 14.27
N ALA A 134 -9.64 -2.36 14.36
CA ALA A 134 -8.73 -2.52 15.48
C ALA A 134 -7.73 -1.35 15.69
N ILE A 135 -7.63 -0.42 14.74
CA ILE A 135 -6.71 0.74 14.77
C ILE A 135 -7.48 2.05 14.94
N LEU A 136 -8.71 2.12 14.43
CA LEU A 136 -9.51 3.34 14.38
C LEU A 136 -10.51 3.48 15.53
N GLU A 137 -10.64 2.47 16.39
CA GLU A 137 -11.28 2.54 17.71
C GLU A 137 -10.43 3.32 18.72
#